data_AF-A0AAW5EKH7-F1
#
_entry.id   AF-A0AAW5EKH7-F1
#
_cell.length_a   1.000
_cell.length_b   1.000
_cell.length_c   1.000
_cell.angle_alpha   90.00
_cell.angle_beta   90.00
_cell.angle_gamma   90.00
#
_symmetry.space_group_name_H-M   'P 1'
#
loop_
_entity.id
_entity.type
_entity.pdbx_description
1 polymer ?
#
loop_
_entity_poly.entity_id
_entity_poly.type
_entity_poly.pdbx_seq_one_letter_code
_entity_poly.pdbx_strand_id
1 'polypeptide(L)' 'MNIKNLIVASFLGLAVNLTAAETISIAATPVPHVEILEQVKPELEKQGYKLEIKEFT' A
#
# COMPACT_ATOMS: atom_id res chain seq x y z
N MET A 1 -1.55 36.21 -23.12
CA MET A 1 -1.94 34.97 -22.42
C MET A 1 -2.00 35.30 -20.93
N ASN A 2 -3.20 35.37 -20.37
CA ASN A 2 -3.44 35.97 -19.05
C ASN A 2 -2.84 35.10 -17.95
N ILE A 3 -2.01 35.67 -17.07
CA ILE A 3 -1.27 34.97 -16.01
C ILE A 3 -2.17 34.14 -15.09
N LYS A 4 -3.46 34.48 -15.03
CA LYS A 4 -4.53 33.73 -14.36
C LYS A 4 -4.68 32.30 -14.90
N ASN A 5 -4.51 32.06 -16.20
CA ASN A 5 -4.57 30.72 -16.80
C ASN A 5 -3.33 29.87 -16.49
N LEU A 6 -2.20 30.49 -16.12
CA LEU A 6 -0.97 29.76 -15.78
C LEU A 6 -1.05 29.15 -14.36
N ILE A 7 -1.68 29.86 -13.42
CA ILE A 7 -1.87 29.37 -12.03
C ILE A 7 -2.93 28.25 -11.97
N VAL A 8 -3.96 28.30 -12.83
CA VAL A 8 -4.97 27.24 -12.91
C VAL A 8 -4.37 25.94 -13.49
N ALA A 9 -3.40 26.04 -14.40
CA ALA A 9 -2.70 24.89 -14.95
C ALA A 9 -1.71 24.24 -13.96
N SER A 10 -1.08 25.01 -13.06
CA SER A 10 -0.17 24.47 -12.05
C SER A 10 -0.88 23.82 -10.86
N PHE A 11 -2.12 24.23 -10.54
CA PHE A 11 -2.89 23.63 -9.44
C PHE A 11 -3.53 22.28 -9.82
N LEU A 12 -3.73 22.00 -11.12
CA LEU A 12 -4.28 20.74 -11.60
C LEU A 12 -3.25 19.59 -11.63
N GLY A 13 -1.96 19.90 -11.49
CA GLY A 13 -0.86 18.93 -11.56
C GLY A 13 -0.47 18.26 -10.23
N LEU A 14 -1.11 18.63 -9.11
CA LEU A 14 -0.69 18.21 -7.76
C LEU A 14 -1.69 17.26 -7.06
N ALA A 15 -2.39 16.41 -7.81
CA ALA A 15 -3.28 15.38 -7.26
C ALA A 15 -2.76 13.96 -7.50
N VAL A 16 -1.43 13.78 -7.56
CA VAL A 16 -0.81 12.46 -7.50
C VAL A 16 -0.91 11.98 -6.05
N ASN A 17 -1.98 11.27 -5.74
CA ASN A 17 -2.11 10.49 -4.52
C ASN A 17 -1.05 9.39 -4.55
N LEU A 18 0.12 9.66 -3.99
CA LEU A 18 1.19 8.70 -3.79
C LEU A 18 0.80 7.77 -2.63
N THR A 19 -0.12 6.84 -2.87
CA THR A 19 -0.39 5.74 -1.95
C THR A 19 0.75 4.73 -2.09
N ALA A 20 1.87 5.00 -1.44
CA ALA A 20 2.94 4.03 -1.31
C ALA A 20 2.41 2.87 -0.45
N ALA A 21 2.07 1.75 -1.10
CA ALA A 21 1.64 0.56 -0.38
C ALA A 21 2.81 0.08 0.49
N GLU A 22 2.64 0.15 1.81
CA GLU A 22 3.68 -0.21 2.75
C GLU A 22 3.77 -1.74 2.81
N THR A 23 4.94 -2.28 2.47
CA THR A 23 5.15 -3.74 2.41
C THR A 23 5.61 -4.23 3.78
N ILE A 24 4.81 -5.10 4.39
CA ILE A 24 5.08 -5.72 5.69
C ILE A 24 5.60 -7.14 5.44
N SER A 25 6.90 -7.36 5.65
CA SER A 25 7.50 -8.69 5.57
C SER A 25 7.52 -9.38 6.94
N ILE A 26 6.88 -10.53 7.07
CA ILE A 26 6.80 -11.28 8.33
C ILE A 26 7.38 -12.68 8.16
N ALA A 27 8.24 -13.04 9.11
CA ALA A 27 8.72 -14.40 9.33
C ALA A 27 7.75 -15.15 10.25
N ALA A 28 7.15 -16.25 9.81
CA ALA A 28 6.17 -17.00 10.60
C ALA A 28 6.41 -18.51 10.50
N THR A 29 6.04 -19.26 11.55
CA THR A 29 6.07 -20.73 11.53
C THR A 29 4.83 -21.29 10.81
N PRO A 30 4.93 -22.45 10.12
CA PRO A 30 3.91 -22.93 9.18
C PRO A 30 2.53 -23.12 9.81
N VAL A 31 2.46 -23.54 11.07
CA VAL A 31 1.20 -23.67 11.82
C VAL A 31 1.39 -23.10 13.23
N PRO A 32 0.49 -22.27 13.78
CA PRO A 32 -0.74 -21.70 13.18
C PRO A 32 -0.53 -20.32 12.50
N HIS A 33 0.68 -19.76 12.52
CA HIS A 33 0.87 -18.34 12.22
C HIS A 33 0.67 -17.99 10.74
N VAL A 34 1.11 -18.84 9.81
CA VAL A 34 0.93 -18.60 8.36
C VAL A 34 -0.56 -18.58 8.02
N GLU A 35 -1.32 -19.57 8.48
CA GLU A 35 -2.76 -19.71 8.19
C GLU A 35 -3.56 -18.47 8.61
N ILE A 36 -3.30 -17.94 9.81
CA ILE A 36 -3.93 -16.71 10.30
C ILE A 36 -3.55 -15.52 9.41
N LEU A 37 -2.26 -15.40 9.07
CA LEU A 37 -1.74 -14.33 8.25
C LEU A 37 -2.34 -14.36 6.83
N GLU A 38 -2.58 -15.54 6.26
CA GLU A 38 -3.24 -15.69 4.96
C GLU A 38 -4.68 -15.22 4.97
N GLN A 39 -5.39 -15.46 6.07
CA GLN A 39 -6.78 -15.04 6.20
C GLN A 39 -6.92 -13.51 6.35
N VAL A 40 -5.92 -12.83 6.94
CA VAL A 40 -5.92 -11.37 7.11
C VAL A 40 -5.25 -10.59 5.97
N LYS A 41 -4.46 -11.24 5.10
CA LYS A 41 -3.92 -10.66 3.84
C LYS A 41 -4.94 -9.79 3.08
N PRO A 42 -6.16 -10.27 2.75
CA PRO A 42 -7.10 -9.47 1.96
C PRO A 42 -7.65 -8.24 2.70
N GLU A 43 -7.62 -8.24 4.03
CA GLU A 43 -8.01 -7.08 4.83
C GLU A 43 -6.89 -6.03 4.85
N LEU A 44 -5.64 -6.47 4.98
CA LEU A 44 -4.46 -5.61 4.94
C LEU A 44 -4.27 -4.97 3.56
N GLU A 45 -4.54 -5.71 2.48
CA GLU A 45 -4.50 -5.17 1.11
C GLU A 45 -5.51 -4.03 0.89
N LYS A 46 -6.73 -4.16 1.46
CA LYS A 46 -7.74 -3.09 1.39
C LYS A 46 -7.33 -1.84 2.17
N GLN A 47 -6.50 -2.00 3.20
CA GLN A 47 -5.94 -0.89 3.97
C GLN A 47 -4.69 -0.28 3.31
N GLY A 48 -4.25 -0.83 2.16
CA GLY A 48 -3.08 -0.35 1.43
C GLY A 48 -1.77 -0.97 1.88
N TYR A 49 -1.80 -2.07 2.63
CA TYR A 49 -0.62 -2.81 3.07
C TYR A 49 -0.42 -4.07 2.23
N LYS A 50 0.83 -4.36 1.86
CA LYS A 50 1.19 -5.61 1.18
C LYS A 50 1.87 -6.55 2.18
N LEU A 51 1.28 -7.70 2.45
CA LEU A 51 1.85 -8.66 3.39
C LEU A 51 2.72 -9.71 2.65
N GLU A 52 4.01 -9.79 2.97
CA GLU A 52 4.92 -10.83 2.49
C GLU A 52 5.23 -11.82 3.63
N ILE A 53 4.74 -13.06 3.52
CA ILE A 53 5.01 -14.11 4.51
C ILE A 53 6.23 -14.93 4.07
N LYS A 54 7.19 -15.08 4.97
CA LYS A 54 8.32 -16.01 4.84
C LYS A 54 8.13 -17.12 5.86
N GLU A 55 8.02 -18.35 5.39
CA GLU A 55 7.86 -19.52 6.25
C GLU A 55 9.21 -19.95 6.82
N PHE A 56 9.27 -20.18 8.13
CA PHE A 56 10.43 -20.73 8.82
C PHE A 56 10.07 -22.12 9.35
N THR A 57 10.86 -23.12 8.95
CA THR A 57 10.78 -24.51 9.44
C THR A 57 11.60 -24.70 10.70
#